data_AF-A0AAD0T2W8-F1
#
_entry.id   AF-A0AAD0T2W8-F1
#
_cell.length_a   1.000
_cell.length_b   1.000
_cell.length_c   1.000
_cell.angle_alpha   90.00
_cell.angle_beta   90.00
_cell.angle_gamma   90.00
#
_symmetry.space_group_name_H-M   'P 1'
#
loop_
_entity.id
_entity.type
_entity.pdbx_description
1 polymer ?
#
loop_
_entity_poly.entity_id
_entity_poly.type
_entity_poly.pdbx_seq_one_letter_code
_entity_poly.pdbx_strand_id
1 'polypeptide(L)'
;MKQILLIVSVIFLSQFTTYAETTIFSNSEGCVVEKEQRRNGVILYLSKGDQQQVVGFTNDYQLADFVYCADDKTEINYLDGSLGTGIMISCNGHRNGHAVTRGRVDISLDTDGNPTEVKIDGQKKGLFTWKQKTLIECNNLVQE
;
A
#
# COMPACT_ATOMS: atom_id res chain seq x y z
N MET A 1 31.05 13.83 -58.86
CA MET A 1 30.55 12.66 -58.11
C MET A 1 30.20 13.13 -56.71
N LYS A 2 28.91 13.20 -56.37
CA LYS A 2 28.39 13.75 -55.10
C LYS A 2 28.51 12.68 -54.01
N GLN A 3 29.34 12.91 -52.99
CA GLN A 3 29.35 12.10 -51.78
C GLN A 3 28.18 12.54 -50.90
N ILE A 4 27.24 11.62 -50.69
CA ILE A 4 26.11 11.76 -49.77
C ILE A 4 26.64 11.44 -48.37
N LEU A 5 26.73 12.45 -47.51
CA LEU A 5 27.06 12.27 -46.10
C LEU A 5 25.81 11.83 -45.35
N LEU A 6 25.73 10.53 -45.03
CA LEU A 6 24.70 9.96 -44.16
C LEU A 6 25.12 10.21 -42.71
N ILE A 7 24.51 11.22 -42.07
CA ILE A 7 24.63 11.44 -40.62
C ILE A 7 23.73 10.43 -39.93
N VAL A 8 24.33 9.37 -39.37
CA VAL A 8 23.66 8.45 -38.46
C VAL A 8 23.60 9.12 -37.10
N SER A 9 22.48 9.75 -36.79
CA SER A 9 22.15 10.24 -35.45
C SER A 9 21.83 9.05 -34.56
N VAL A 10 22.84 8.60 -33.79
CA VAL A 10 22.63 7.66 -32.69
C VAL A 10 21.92 8.39 -31.56
N ILE A 11 20.59 8.32 -31.53
CA ILE A 11 19.81 8.73 -30.38
C ILE A 11 19.99 7.63 -29.32
N PHE A 12 20.92 7.87 -28.39
CA PHE A 12 21.03 7.10 -27.16
C PHE A 12 19.78 7.41 -26.31
N LEU A 13 18.73 6.61 -26.48
CA LEU A 13 17.60 6.58 -25.56
C LEU A 13 18.12 6.01 -24.23
N SER A 14 18.59 6.88 -23.34
CA SER A 14 18.81 6.50 -21.94
C SER A 14 17.44 6.15 -21.37
N GLN A 15 17.13 4.86 -21.33
CA GLN A 15 16.00 4.34 -20.58
C GLN A 15 16.28 4.65 -19.11
N PHE A 16 15.68 5.73 -18.60
CA PHE A 16 15.61 5.99 -17.18
C PHE A 16 14.74 4.88 -16.58
N THR A 17 15.36 3.81 -16.12
CA THR A 17 14.71 2.82 -15.27
C THR A 17 14.46 3.52 -13.93
N THR A 18 13.31 4.18 -13.79
CA THR A 18 12.86 4.69 -12.49
C THR A 18 12.46 3.49 -11.66
N TYR A 19 13.40 2.92 -10.91
CA TYR A 19 13.05 2.09 -9.77
C TYR A 19 12.22 2.98 -8.83
N ALA A 20 11.06 2.50 -8.40
CA ALA A 20 10.32 3.24 -7.38
C ALA A 20 11.17 3.28 -6.12
N GLU A 21 11.36 4.48 -5.60
CA GLU A 21 12.05 4.67 -4.34
C GLU A 21 11.23 3.98 -3.25
N THR A 22 11.88 3.04 -2.57
CA THR A 22 11.29 2.30 -1.45
C THR A 22 11.94 2.83 -0.18
N THR A 23 11.12 3.30 0.74
CA THR A 23 11.54 3.78 2.06
C THR A 23 11.08 2.79 3.11
N ILE A 24 11.97 2.41 4.02
CA ILE A 24 11.70 1.40 5.05
C ILE A 24 11.39 2.11 6.36
N PHE A 25 10.31 1.68 7.01
CA PHE A 25 9.92 2.11 8.34
C PHE A 25 9.82 0.89 9.24
N SER A 26 10.37 0.96 10.44
CA SER A 26 10.30 -0.15 11.39
C SER A 26 10.05 0.32 12.82
N ASN A 27 9.73 -0.62 13.70
CA ASN A 27 9.55 -0.35 15.12
C ASN A 27 10.26 -1.40 16.00
N SER A 28 10.34 -1.12 17.29
CA SER A 28 10.99 -2.01 18.27
C SER A 28 10.26 -3.34 18.50
N GLU A 29 9.02 -3.47 18.02
CA GLU A 29 8.24 -4.71 18.08
C GLU A 29 8.51 -5.66 16.91
N GLY A 30 9.41 -5.28 15.99
CA GLY A 30 9.75 -6.06 14.80
C GLY A 30 8.69 -5.99 13.71
N CYS A 31 7.87 -4.94 13.67
CA CYS A 31 7.13 -4.62 12.45
C CYS A 31 8.01 -3.82 11.49
N VAL A 32 7.93 -4.16 10.20
CA VAL A 32 8.53 -3.43 9.08
C VAL A 32 7.45 -3.07 8.07
N VAL A 33 7.47 -1.83 7.60
CA VAL A 33 6.64 -1.28 6.53
C VAL A 33 7.55 -0.71 5.45
N GLU A 34 7.57 -1.34 4.28
CA GLU A 34 8.22 -0.80 3.10
C GLU A 34 7.21 0.05 2.33
N LYS A 35 7.45 1.36 2.26
CA LYS A 35 6.64 2.31 1.51
C LYS A 35 7.24 2.50 0.13
N GLU A 36 6.46 2.20 -0.90
CA GLU A 36 6.81 2.43 -2.28
C GLU A 36 5.94 3.56 -2.84
N GLN A 37 6.57 4.70 -3.13
CA GLN A 37 5.86 5.83 -3.74
C GLN A 37 5.77 5.61 -5.26
N ARG A 38 4.55 5.60 -5.80
CA ARG A 38 4.27 5.53 -7.23
C ARG A 38 3.67 6.85 -7.72
N ARG A 39 3.59 6.99 -9.05
CA ARG A 39 3.04 8.19 -9.70
C ARG A 39 1.61 8.53 -9.25
N ASN A 40 0.78 7.50 -9.05
CA ASN A 40 -0.65 7.66 -8.79
C ASN A 40 -1.08 7.15 -7.40
N GLY A 41 -0.14 6.70 -6.57
CA GLY A 41 -0.48 6.07 -5.31
C GLY A 41 0.72 5.60 -4.53
N VAL A 42 0.43 4.93 -3.43
CA VAL A 42 1.38 4.35 -2.49
C VAL A 42 1.08 2.87 -2.37
N ILE A 43 2.13 2.06 -2.29
CA ILE A 43 2.04 0.65 -1.89
C ILE A 43 2.81 0.50 -0.59
N LEU A 44 2.17 -0.09 0.42
CA LEU A 44 2.81 -0.46 1.68
C LEU A 44 2.92 -1.98 1.74
N TYR A 45 4.14 -2.48 1.90
CA TYR A 45 4.41 -3.89 2.19
C TYR A 45 4.69 -4.03 3.68
N LEU A 46 3.84 -4.75 4.39
CA LEU A 46 3.94 -4.93 5.84
C LEU A 46 4.46 -6.31 6.17
N SER A 47 5.33 -6.39 7.18
CA SER A 47 5.74 -7.65 7.79
C SER A 47 5.83 -7.52 9.31
N LYS A 48 5.31 -8.52 10.03
CA LYS A 48 5.44 -8.65 11.49
C LYS A 48 5.44 -10.14 11.85
N GLY A 49 6.57 -10.66 12.32
CA GLY A 49 6.76 -12.10 12.50
C GLY A 49 6.54 -12.87 11.18
N ASP A 50 5.69 -13.90 11.21
CA ASP A 50 5.38 -14.71 10.02
C ASP A 50 4.26 -14.14 9.14
N GLN A 51 3.71 -12.98 9.49
CA GLN A 51 2.61 -12.36 8.75
C GLN A 51 3.13 -11.29 7.79
N GLN A 52 2.63 -11.35 6.55
CA GLN A 52 2.90 -10.36 5.51
C GLN A 52 1.60 -9.91 4.87
N GLN A 53 1.51 -8.62 4.53
CA GLN A 53 0.37 -8.02 3.83
C GLN A 53 0.82 -6.92 2.89
N VAL A 54 -0.03 -6.61 1.92
CA VAL A 54 0.14 -5.47 1.01
C VAL A 54 -1.14 -4.66 1.04
N VAL A 55 -1.00 -3.34 1.13
CA VAL A 55 -2.09 -2.38 0.92
C VAL A 55 -1.64 -1.34 -0.08
N GLY A 56 -2.50 -1.06 -1.06
CA GLY A 56 -2.32 0.02 -2.02
C GLY A 56 -3.41 1.06 -1.88
N PHE A 57 -3.09 2.33 -2.06
CA PHE A 57 -4.07 3.41 -2.15
C PHE A 57 -3.60 4.52 -3.10
N THR A 58 -4.53 5.22 -3.74
CA THR A 58 -4.21 6.35 -4.61
C THR A 58 -3.86 7.60 -3.82
N ASN A 59 -3.07 8.50 -4.41
CA ASN A 59 -2.62 9.73 -3.76
C ASN A 59 -3.78 10.69 -3.41
N ASP A 60 -4.92 10.54 -4.06
CA ASP A 60 -6.16 11.29 -3.81
C ASP A 60 -7.15 10.55 -2.89
N TYR A 61 -6.74 9.39 -2.37
CA TYR A 61 -7.53 8.55 -1.47
C TYR A 61 -8.91 8.17 -2.02
N GLN A 62 -9.04 8.05 -3.35
CA GLN A 62 -10.29 7.64 -4.00
C GLN A 62 -10.36 6.13 -4.22
N LEU A 63 -9.21 5.46 -4.35
CA LEU A 63 -9.11 4.03 -4.58
C LEU A 63 -8.12 3.39 -3.61
N ALA A 64 -8.43 2.17 -3.20
CA ALA A 64 -7.55 1.34 -2.40
C ALA A 64 -7.79 -0.14 -2.66
N ASP A 65 -6.76 -0.95 -2.38
CA ASP A 65 -6.81 -2.39 -2.49
C ASP A 65 -6.01 -3.05 -1.36
N PHE A 66 -6.55 -4.14 -0.82
CA PHE A 66 -5.85 -5.09 0.05
C PHE A 66 -6.60 -6.42 0.04
N VAL A 67 -5.87 -7.51 0.30
CA VAL A 67 -6.29 -8.91 0.01
C VAL A 67 -7.68 -9.33 0.52
N TYR A 68 -8.23 -8.67 1.53
CA TYR A 68 -9.53 -9.03 2.12
C TYR A 68 -10.72 -8.30 1.51
N CYS A 69 -10.50 -7.28 0.67
CA CYS A 69 -11.54 -6.55 -0.03
C CYS A 69 -11.42 -6.78 -1.54
N ALA A 70 -12.53 -7.12 -2.19
CA ALA A 70 -12.63 -6.98 -3.64
C ALA A 70 -12.72 -5.49 -4.00
N ASP A 71 -12.10 -5.08 -5.11
CA ASP A 71 -12.01 -3.68 -5.55
C ASP A 71 -13.37 -2.94 -5.51
N ASP A 72 -14.44 -3.60 -5.93
CA ASP A 72 -15.80 -3.04 -6.00
C ASP A 72 -16.55 -3.02 -4.65
N LYS A 73 -15.87 -3.38 -3.57
CA LYS A 73 -16.37 -3.42 -2.19
C LYS A 73 -15.55 -2.56 -1.23
N THR A 74 -14.46 -1.97 -1.70
CA THR A 74 -13.60 -1.12 -0.88
C THR A 74 -14.25 0.23 -0.64
N GLU A 75 -14.33 0.61 0.63
CA GLU A 75 -14.74 1.92 1.12
C GLU A 75 -13.51 2.60 1.74
N ILE A 76 -13.27 3.86 1.38
CA ILE A 76 -12.17 4.67 1.90
C ILE A 76 -12.72 5.92 2.56
N ASN A 77 -12.22 6.21 3.77
CA ASN A 77 -12.45 7.46 4.47
C ASN A 77 -11.09 7.99 4.91
N TYR A 78 -10.88 9.29 4.79
CA TYR A 78 -9.65 9.91 5.27
C TYR A 78 -9.94 11.22 5.98
N LEU A 79 -9.04 11.59 6.87
CA LEU A 79 -9.07 12.85 7.61
C LEU A 79 -7.67 13.46 7.54
N ASP A 80 -7.57 14.57 6.83
CA ASP A 80 -6.37 15.40 6.83
C ASP A 80 -6.42 16.38 8.00
N GLY A 81 -5.31 16.49 8.73
CA GLY A 81 -5.15 17.38 9.88
C GLY A 81 -3.75 17.97 9.97
N SER A 82 -3.56 18.86 10.95
CA SER A 82 -2.27 19.52 11.18
C SER A 82 -1.15 18.57 11.63
N LEU A 83 -1.50 17.35 12.03
CA LEU A 83 -0.56 16.32 12.49
C LEU A 83 -0.31 15.24 11.43
N GLY A 84 -0.88 15.39 10.23
CA GLY A 84 -0.81 14.41 9.14
C GLY A 84 -2.20 13.90 8.74
N THR A 85 -2.23 12.71 8.12
CA THR A 85 -3.44 12.14 7.52
C THR A 85 -3.77 10.78 8.13
N GLY A 86 -5.02 10.61 8.57
CA GLY A 86 -5.57 9.29 8.93
C GLY A 86 -6.39 8.72 7.78
N ILE A 87 -6.11 7.50 7.36
CA ILE A 87 -6.82 6.78 6.28
C ILE A 87 -7.42 5.50 6.85
N MET A 88 -8.70 5.28 6.61
CA MET A 88 -9.42 4.05 6.92
C MET A 88 -9.94 3.44 5.62
N ILE A 89 -9.44 2.25 5.29
CA ILE A 89 -9.87 1.43 4.16
C ILE A 89 -10.62 0.23 4.71
N SER A 90 -11.81 -0.06 4.23
CA SER A 90 -12.60 -1.17 4.77
C SER A 90 -13.55 -1.78 3.75
N CYS A 91 -14.02 -2.97 4.05
CA CYS A 91 -15.13 -3.58 3.33
C CYS A 91 -15.96 -4.46 4.26
N ASN A 92 -17.26 -4.42 4.06
CA ASN A 92 -18.20 -5.31 4.71
C ASN A 92 -18.10 -6.75 4.17
N GLY A 93 -18.82 -7.69 4.77
CA GLY A 93 -18.79 -9.09 4.34
C GLY A 93 -19.24 -9.26 2.88
N HIS A 94 -18.34 -9.71 2.01
CA HIS A 94 -18.59 -9.90 0.58
C HIS A 94 -17.86 -11.14 0.05
N ARG A 95 -18.24 -11.58 -1.15
CA ARG A 95 -17.55 -12.68 -1.82
C ARG A 95 -16.24 -12.16 -2.41
N ASN A 96 -15.14 -12.80 -2.05
CA ASN A 96 -13.80 -12.52 -2.55
C ASN A 96 -13.17 -13.84 -3.01
N GLY A 97 -13.19 -14.07 -4.33
CA GLY A 97 -12.85 -15.35 -4.94
C GLY A 97 -13.72 -16.52 -4.41
N HIS A 98 -13.04 -17.50 -3.79
CA HIS A 98 -13.67 -18.71 -3.21
C HIS A 98 -14.05 -18.57 -1.73
N ALA A 99 -13.91 -17.37 -1.16
CA ALA A 99 -14.20 -17.09 0.24
C ALA A 99 -15.21 -15.95 0.38
N VAL A 100 -15.77 -15.82 1.58
CA VAL A 100 -16.43 -14.58 2.01
C VAL A 100 -15.50 -13.92 3.02
N THR A 101 -15.07 -12.70 2.75
CA THR A 101 -14.11 -11.94 3.56
C THR A 101 -14.69 -10.59 3.95
N ARG A 102 -14.09 -10.01 4.99
CA ARG A 102 -14.22 -8.61 5.37
C ARG A 102 -12.87 -8.15 5.93
N GLY A 103 -12.61 -6.86 5.90
CA GLY A 103 -11.38 -6.35 6.47
C GLY A 103 -11.43 -4.86 6.72
N ARG A 104 -10.42 -4.41 7.45
CA ARG A 104 -10.15 -3.01 7.74
C ARG A 104 -8.64 -2.79 7.75
N VAL A 105 -8.22 -1.69 7.17
CA VAL A 105 -6.87 -1.14 7.26
C VAL A 105 -6.98 0.29 7.78
N ASP A 106 -6.29 0.58 8.87
CA ASP A 106 -6.11 1.93 9.39
C ASP A 106 -4.65 2.34 9.17
N ILE A 107 -4.42 3.50 8.57
CA ILE A 107 -3.09 4.05 8.27
C ILE A 107 -3.03 5.46 8.83
N SER A 108 -2.01 5.76 9.62
CA SER A 108 -1.68 7.12 10.04
C SER A 108 -0.39 7.54 9.33
N LEU A 109 -0.46 8.67 8.62
CA LEU A 109 0.67 9.31 7.97
C LEU A 109 1.05 10.58 8.74
N ASP A 110 2.34 10.90 8.82
CA ASP A 110 2.81 12.21 9.26
C ASP A 110 2.59 13.29 8.17
N THR A 111 3.05 14.52 8.43
CA THR A 111 2.92 15.65 7.50
C THR A 111 3.73 15.51 6.22
N ASP A 112 4.72 14.63 6.20
CA ASP A 112 5.53 14.31 5.02
C ASP A 112 4.96 13.09 4.25
N GLY A 113 3.81 12.56 4.71
CA GLY A 113 3.13 11.42 4.13
C GLY A 113 3.78 10.09 4.48
N ASN A 114 4.61 10.02 5.51
CA ASN A 114 5.28 8.80 5.95
C ASN A 114 4.43 8.04 6.97
N PRO A 115 4.38 6.70 6.89
CA PRO A 115 3.57 5.90 7.81
C PRO A 115 4.16 5.95 9.22
N THR A 116 3.34 6.36 10.17
CA THR A 116 3.63 6.34 11.61
C THR A 116 2.90 5.20 12.32
N GLU A 117 1.73 4.82 11.78
CA GLU A 117 0.95 3.65 12.21
C GLU A 117 0.32 2.96 11.01
N VAL A 118 0.34 1.63 11.00
CA VAL A 118 -0.51 0.83 10.10
C VAL A 118 -1.08 -0.38 10.83
N LYS A 119 -2.39 -0.57 10.72
CA LYS A 119 -3.11 -1.69 11.29
C LYS A 119 -3.95 -2.39 10.24
N ILE A 120 -3.87 -3.72 10.18
CA ILE A 120 -4.66 -4.56 9.27
C ILE A 120 -5.39 -5.63 10.08
N ASP A 121 -6.73 -5.63 10.04
CA ASP A 121 -7.58 -6.73 10.49
C ASP A 121 -8.29 -7.35 9.29
N GLY A 122 -7.96 -8.61 9.02
CA GLY A 122 -8.53 -9.38 7.92
C GLY A 122 -9.23 -10.63 8.42
N GLN A 123 -10.48 -10.84 7.98
CA GLN A 123 -11.32 -11.93 8.48
C GLN A 123 -11.96 -12.72 7.35
N LYS A 124 -12.07 -14.03 7.55
CA LYS A 124 -12.76 -14.95 6.65
C LYS A 124 -13.98 -15.56 7.34
N LYS A 125 -15.10 -15.63 6.63
CA LYS A 125 -16.33 -16.26 7.13
C LYS A 125 -16.12 -17.76 7.30
N GLY A 126 -16.31 -18.26 8.52
CA GLY A 126 -16.46 -19.68 8.82
C GLY A 126 -17.93 -20.11 8.77
N LEU A 127 -18.21 -21.34 9.22
CA LEU A 127 -19.57 -21.90 9.25
C LEU A 127 -20.56 -21.08 10.08
N PHE A 128 -20.12 -20.56 11.24
CA PHE A 128 -21.00 -19.86 12.20
C PHE A 128 -20.47 -18.50 12.69
N THR A 129 -19.23 -18.16 12.36
CA THR A 129 -18.60 -16.92 12.84
C THR A 129 -17.52 -16.42 11.87
N TRP A 130 -17.11 -15.17 12.02
CA TRP A 130 -15.93 -14.62 11.37
C TRP A 130 -14.67 -15.09 12.09
N LYS A 131 -13.71 -15.63 11.35
CA LYS A 131 -12.42 -16.04 11.88
C LYS A 131 -11.36 -15.05 11.44
N GLN A 132 -10.66 -14.46 12.39
CA GLN A 132 -9.49 -13.62 12.13
C GLN A 132 -8.41 -14.44 11.41
N LYS A 133 -7.88 -13.87 10.34
CA LYS A 133 -6.83 -14.47 9.50
C LYS A 133 -5.56 -13.65 9.53
N THR A 134 -5.69 -12.34 9.55
CA THR A 134 -4.57 -11.41 9.73
C THR A 134 -4.90 -10.43 10.84
N LEU A 135 -3.89 -10.16 11.68
CA LEU A 135 -3.88 -9.01 12.57
C LEU A 135 -2.44 -8.51 12.66
N ILE A 136 -2.14 -7.48 11.88
CA ILE A 136 -0.85 -6.78 11.92
C ILE A 136 -1.12 -5.40 12.53
N GLU A 137 -0.33 -5.04 13.53
CA GLU A 137 -0.37 -3.72 14.18
C GLU A 137 1.06 -3.19 14.25
N CYS A 138 1.31 -2.09 13.54
CA CYS A 138 2.61 -1.47 13.41
C CYS A 138 2.50 -0.04 13.91
N ASN A 139 2.87 0.18 15.17
CA ASN A 139 2.77 1.47 15.83
C ASN A 139 4.17 2.09 15.99
N ASN A 140 4.25 3.41 16.13
CA ASN A 140 5.51 4.13 16.36
C ASN A 140 6.58 3.79 15.30
N LEU A 141 6.16 3.70 14.04
CA LEU A 141 7.05 3.46 12.92
C LEU A 141 8.01 4.63 12.78
N VAL A 142 9.30 4.32 12.63
CA VAL A 142 10.35 5.29 12.35
C VAL A 142 11.08 4.88 11.08
N GLN A 143 11.50 5.87 10.30
CA GLN A 143 12.29 5.63 9.12
C GLN A 143 13.67 5.07 9.49
N GLU A 144 14.16 4.09 8.73
CA GLU A 144 15.53 3.57 8.82
C GLU A 144 16.58 4.46 8.13
#